data_AF-A0A084EU04-F1
#
_entry.id   AF-A0A084EU04-F1
#
_cell.length_a   1.000
_cell.length_b   1.000
_cell.length_c   1.000
_cell.angle_alpha   90.00
_cell.angle_beta   90.00
_cell.angle_gamma   90.00
#
_symmetry.space_group_name_H-M   'P 1'
#
loop_
_entity.id
_entity.type
_entity.pdbx_description
1 polymer ?
#
loop_
_entity_poly.entity_id
_entity_poly.type
_entity_poly.pdbx_seq_one_letter_code
_entity_poly.pdbx_strand_id
1 'polypeptide(L)'
;MDFLRLFQSLEEFLYEAMSWLVFYPRTLWRTIRHPIQMLRYSDKELEDAPDQQFTDMLSPPLFLMLTILLSHLIEVASHQKMPEVATTGIGKEITASEMNLLVLRAFLFAIYPLMFAVRRLKAQGMALNRDTLRRPFYAQCYIAGPAALVLGIASILARLGDVGWAIAALVIMLLTVSWYLRIETIWLRSRTRKSSWASFRSTFGTWLLASLINSGASFLILGG
;
A
#
# COMPACT_ATOMS: atom_id res chain seq x y z
N MET A 1 13.13 -10.33 33.55
CA MET A 1 12.51 -10.32 32.22
C MET A 1 13.44 -9.62 31.25
N ASP A 2 14.09 -10.31 30.34
CA ASP A 2 15.26 -11.18 30.59
C ASP A 2 16.19 -10.84 29.44
N PHE A 3 17.40 -10.34 29.72
CA PHE A 3 18.37 -9.95 28.67
C PHE A 3 18.59 -11.07 27.64
N LEU A 4 18.49 -12.34 28.06
CA LEU A 4 18.53 -13.51 27.19
C LEU A 4 17.33 -13.60 26.23
N ARG A 5 16.11 -13.25 26.68
CA ARG A 5 14.93 -13.18 25.81
C ARG A 5 15.00 -12.01 24.84
N LEU A 6 15.57 -10.87 25.27
CA LEU A 6 15.82 -9.73 24.39
C LEU A 6 16.79 -10.15 23.27
N PHE A 7 17.87 -10.84 23.61
CA PHE A 7 18.84 -11.33 22.64
C PHE A 7 18.23 -12.35 21.67
N GLN A 8 17.47 -13.33 22.16
CA GLN A 8 16.74 -14.28 21.31
C GLN A 8 15.75 -13.59 20.37
N SER A 9 14.99 -12.59 20.87
CA SER A 9 14.08 -11.81 20.03
C SER A 9 14.82 -10.98 18.98
N LEU A 10 16.04 -10.52 19.29
CA LEU A 10 16.90 -9.82 18.34
C LEU A 10 17.42 -10.77 17.27
N GLU A 11 17.87 -11.98 17.64
CA GLU A 11 18.30 -13.00 16.68
C GLU A 11 17.16 -13.41 15.74
N GLU A 12 15.96 -13.63 16.28
CA GLU A 12 14.77 -13.94 15.49
C GLU A 12 14.41 -12.78 14.55
N PHE A 13 14.42 -11.54 15.06
CA PHE A 13 14.20 -10.35 14.24
C PHE A 13 15.26 -10.17 13.16
N LEU A 14 16.54 -10.42 13.47
CA LEU A 14 17.63 -10.31 12.50
C LEU A 14 17.49 -11.38 11.42
N TYR A 15 17.20 -12.62 11.79
CA TYR A 15 16.91 -13.69 10.84
C TYR A 15 15.74 -13.31 9.92
N GLU A 16 14.65 -12.81 10.51
CA GLU A 16 13.47 -12.36 9.78
C GLU A 16 13.82 -11.18 8.84
N ALA A 17 14.58 -10.19 9.31
CA ALA A 17 15.02 -9.07 8.49
C ALA A 17 15.94 -9.50 7.33
N MET A 18 16.82 -10.48 7.56
CA MET A 18 17.65 -11.06 6.50
C MET A 18 16.80 -11.84 5.49
N SER A 19 15.77 -12.55 5.95
CA SER A 19 14.82 -13.25 5.09
C SER A 19 14.10 -12.27 4.16
N TRP A 20 13.76 -11.08 4.65
CA TRP A 20 13.11 -10.04 3.86
C TRP A 20 13.95 -9.62 2.64
N LEU A 21 15.28 -9.66 2.72
CA LEU A 21 16.14 -9.33 1.56
C LEU A 21 15.90 -10.28 0.36
N VAL A 22 15.46 -11.51 0.62
CA VAL A 22 15.12 -12.50 -0.40
C VAL A 22 13.63 -12.47 -0.72
N PHE A 23 12.77 -12.45 0.30
CA PHE A 23 11.33 -12.55 0.11
C PHE A 23 10.69 -11.26 -0.40
N TYR A 24 11.23 -10.09 -0.06
CA TYR A 24 10.74 -8.81 -0.58
C TYR A 24 10.82 -8.69 -2.10
N PRO A 25 12.00 -8.82 -2.75
CA PRO A 25 12.09 -8.68 -4.21
C PRO A 25 11.28 -9.77 -4.93
N ARG A 26 11.24 -10.99 -4.38
CA ARG A 26 10.40 -12.08 -4.89
C ARG A 26 8.91 -11.73 -4.85
N THR A 27 8.43 -11.23 -3.70
CA THR A 27 7.04 -10.82 -3.50
C THR A 27 6.67 -9.66 -4.41
N LEU A 28 7.53 -8.64 -4.50
CA LEU A 28 7.36 -7.48 -5.37
C LEU A 28 7.25 -7.90 -6.84
N TRP A 29 8.21 -8.70 -7.31
CA TRP A 29 8.26 -9.17 -8.69
C TRP A 29 7.02 -9.99 -9.06
N ARG A 30 6.63 -10.94 -8.21
CA ARG A 30 5.44 -11.77 -8.45
C ARG A 30 4.16 -10.95 -8.43
N THR A 31 4.07 -9.93 -7.58
CA THR A 31 2.94 -9.00 -7.53
C THR A 31 2.81 -8.17 -8.80
N ILE A 32 3.92 -7.66 -9.34
CA ILE A 32 3.92 -6.89 -10.59
C ILE A 32 3.56 -7.78 -11.79
N ARG A 33 4.15 -8.99 -11.87
CA ARG A 33 3.99 -9.90 -13.01
C ARG A 33 2.67 -10.67 -13.00
N HIS A 34 2.19 -11.05 -11.83
CA HIS A 34 1.02 -11.92 -11.65
C HIS A 34 0.05 -11.39 -10.57
N PRO A 35 -0.46 -10.14 -10.69
CA PRO A 35 -1.25 -9.49 -9.64
C PRO A 35 -2.54 -10.25 -9.29
N ILE A 36 -3.26 -10.76 -10.30
CA ILE A 36 -4.49 -11.55 -10.08
C ILE A 36 -4.20 -12.87 -9.36
N GLN A 37 -3.04 -13.49 -9.62
CA GLN A 37 -2.64 -14.70 -8.91
C GLN A 37 -2.28 -14.38 -7.46
N MET A 38 -1.65 -13.24 -7.19
CA MET A 38 -1.36 -12.79 -5.82
C MET A 38 -2.63 -12.51 -5.00
N LEU A 39 -3.66 -11.95 -5.63
CA LEU A 39 -4.97 -11.78 -4.98
C LEU A 39 -5.59 -13.13 -4.59
N ARG A 40 -5.48 -14.15 -5.46
CA ARG A 40 -5.95 -15.53 -5.16
C ARG A 40 -5.08 -16.23 -4.13
N TYR A 41 -3.76 -16.04 -4.21
CA TYR A 41 -2.79 -16.57 -3.26
C TYR A 41 -3.10 -16.08 -1.86
N SER A 42 -3.25 -14.77 -1.66
CA SER A 42 -3.63 -14.20 -0.35
C SER A 42 -4.98 -14.72 0.16
N ASP A 43 -5.94 -14.92 -0.74
CA ASP A 43 -7.21 -15.52 -0.36
C ASP A 43 -7.02 -16.96 0.15
N LYS A 44 -6.09 -17.74 -0.43
CA LYS A 44 -5.83 -19.14 -0.08
C LYS A 44 -5.02 -19.28 1.22
N GLU A 45 -3.96 -18.49 1.38
CA GLU A 45 -3.08 -18.58 2.57
C GLU A 45 -3.81 -18.30 3.88
N LEU A 46 -4.89 -17.52 3.84
CA LEU A 46 -5.71 -17.24 5.02
C LEU A 46 -6.63 -18.41 5.42
N GLU A 47 -6.69 -19.47 4.61
CA GLU A 47 -7.36 -20.73 4.93
C GLU A 47 -6.41 -21.71 5.65
N ASP A 48 -5.10 -21.47 5.58
CA ASP A 48 -4.08 -22.28 6.25
C ASP A 48 -3.99 -21.95 7.75
N ALA A 49 -3.37 -22.85 8.52
CA ALA A 49 -3.12 -22.64 9.94
C ALA A 49 -2.23 -21.38 10.15
N PRO A 50 -2.42 -20.60 11.23
CA PRO A 50 -1.75 -19.31 11.42
C PRO A 50 -0.23 -19.32 11.29
N ASP A 51 0.43 -20.41 11.67
CA ASP A 51 1.88 -20.64 11.59
C ASP A 51 2.36 -21.04 10.18
N GLN A 52 1.45 -21.44 9.30
CA GLN A 52 1.73 -21.85 7.93
C GLN A 52 1.37 -20.78 6.89
N GLN A 53 0.76 -19.66 7.32
CA GLN A 53 0.36 -18.58 6.41
C GLN A 53 1.57 -17.78 5.94
N PHE A 54 1.67 -17.56 4.64
CA PHE A 54 2.68 -16.69 4.02
C PHE A 54 4.13 -17.16 4.32
N THR A 55 4.37 -18.47 4.27
CA THR A 55 5.73 -19.03 4.44
C THR A 55 6.63 -18.82 3.22
N ASP A 56 6.03 -18.75 2.02
CA ASP A 56 6.75 -18.60 0.75
C ASP A 56 7.02 -17.14 0.35
N MET A 57 6.36 -16.18 0.99
CA MET A 57 6.34 -14.75 0.64
C MET A 57 6.03 -13.89 1.86
N LEU A 58 6.35 -12.60 1.81
CA LEU A 58 6.01 -11.69 2.90
C LEU A 58 4.50 -11.61 3.10
N SER A 59 4.08 -11.54 4.37
CA SER A 59 2.68 -11.24 4.69
C SER A 59 2.27 -9.91 4.04
N PRO A 60 1.03 -9.79 3.53
CA PRO A 60 0.65 -8.64 2.71
C PRO A 60 0.76 -7.28 3.41
N PRO A 61 0.33 -7.11 4.68
CA PRO A 61 0.51 -5.85 5.40
C PRO A 61 1.99 -5.49 5.62
N LEU A 62 2.83 -6.48 5.96
CA LEU A 62 4.28 -6.30 6.12
C LEU A 62 4.93 -5.88 4.80
N PHE A 63 4.57 -6.54 3.70
CA PHE A 63 5.04 -6.18 2.36
C PHE A 63 4.69 -4.74 1.98
N LEU A 64 3.46 -4.28 2.25
CA LEU A 64 3.05 -2.90 2.03
C LEU A 64 3.89 -1.94 2.87
N MET A 65 4.03 -2.22 4.17
CA MET A 65 4.81 -1.39 5.10
C MET A 65 6.28 -1.27 4.65
N LEU A 66 6.93 -2.40 4.33
CA LEU A 66 8.31 -2.41 3.84
C LEU A 66 8.45 -1.64 2.52
N THR A 67 7.44 -1.69 1.66
CA THR A 67 7.45 -0.94 0.40
C THR A 67 7.37 0.57 0.61
N ILE A 68 6.53 1.01 1.55
CA ILE A 68 6.42 2.42 1.92
C ILE A 68 7.71 2.90 2.59
N LEU A 69 8.28 2.08 3.48
CA LEU A 69 9.58 2.35 4.09
C LEU A 69 10.67 2.47 3.02
N LEU A 70 10.75 1.54 2.08
CA LEU A 70 11.73 1.58 1.00
C LEU A 70 11.59 2.85 0.15
N SER A 71 10.35 3.23 -0.21
CA SER A 71 10.10 4.48 -0.92
C SER A 71 10.57 5.70 -0.13
N HIS A 72 10.39 5.70 1.19
CA HIS A 72 10.84 6.78 2.04
C HIS A 72 12.38 6.83 2.16
N LEU A 73 13.05 5.68 2.24
CA LEU A 73 14.51 5.62 2.21
C LEU A 73 15.09 6.19 0.90
N ILE A 74 14.44 5.93 -0.24
CA ILE A 74 14.83 6.51 -1.54
C ILE A 74 14.69 8.03 -1.52
N GLU A 75 13.63 8.56 -0.92
CA GLU A 75 13.42 10.01 -0.79
C GLU A 75 14.49 10.67 0.07
N VAL A 76 14.79 10.09 1.24
CA VAL A 76 15.85 10.58 2.14
C VAL A 76 17.20 10.57 1.44
N ALA A 77 17.54 9.47 0.74
CA ALA A 77 18.78 9.35 -0.03
C ALA A 77 18.87 10.37 -1.19
N SER A 78 17.72 10.78 -1.74
CA SER A 78 17.64 11.78 -2.82
C SER A 78 17.85 13.22 -2.33
N HIS A 79 18.00 13.44 -1.02
CA HIS A 79 18.07 14.77 -0.38
C HIS A 79 16.90 15.70 -0.74
N GLN A 80 15.79 15.11 -1.21
CA GLN A 80 14.57 15.81 -1.54
C GLN A 80 13.74 15.91 -0.26
N LYS A 81 14.06 16.89 0.59
CA LYS A 81 13.22 17.17 1.76
C LYS A 81 11.83 17.59 1.29
N MET A 82 10.80 17.08 1.97
CA MET A 82 9.46 17.64 1.78
C MET A 82 9.54 19.15 2.08
N PRO A 83 8.89 20.02 1.26
CA PRO A 83 8.71 21.41 1.64
C PRO A 83 8.05 21.47 3.02
N GLU A 84 8.28 22.52 3.80
CA GLU A 84 7.48 22.75 5.02
C GLU A 84 6.03 23.04 4.61
N VAL A 85 5.22 21.99 4.45
CA VAL A 85 3.81 22.09 4.03
C VAL A 85 2.89 22.29 5.24
N ALA A 86 3.35 22.00 6.46
CA ALA A 86 2.50 21.97 7.63
C ALA A 86 2.23 23.36 8.23
N THR A 87 1.00 23.86 8.05
CA THR A 87 0.52 25.11 8.65
C THR A 87 -0.20 24.90 9.99
N THR A 88 -0.74 23.71 10.25
CA THR A 88 -1.42 23.38 11.53
C THR A 88 -0.43 22.97 12.63
N GLY A 89 -0.83 23.11 13.90
CA GLY A 89 0.00 22.69 15.05
C GLY A 89 0.29 21.19 15.09
N ILE A 90 -0.70 20.35 14.76
CA ILE A 90 -0.54 18.88 14.67
C ILE A 90 0.33 18.51 13.46
N GLY A 91 0.13 19.19 12.33
CA GLY A 91 0.93 19.00 11.14
C GLY A 91 2.41 19.22 11.40
N LYS A 92 2.76 20.29 12.12
CA LYS A 92 4.15 20.63 12.47
C LYS A 92 4.81 19.53 13.31
N GLU A 93 4.11 19.00 14.31
CA GLU A 93 4.60 17.90 15.15
C GLU A 93 4.80 16.60 14.35
N ILE A 94 3.89 16.32 13.41
CA ILE A 94 4.02 15.14 12.54
C ILE A 94 5.18 15.30 11.56
N THR A 95 5.36 16.49 10.97
CA THR A 95 6.48 16.76 10.05
C THR A 95 7.83 16.87 10.74
N ALA A 96 7.86 17.04 12.07
CA ALA A 96 9.10 17.14 12.84
C ALA A 96 9.85 15.81 12.99
N SER A 97 9.18 14.68 12.75
CA SER A 97 9.76 13.33 12.90
C SER A 97 9.55 12.49 11.65
N GLU A 98 10.64 11.95 11.11
CA GLU A 98 10.60 11.04 9.95
C GLU A 98 9.73 9.80 10.22
N MET A 99 9.75 9.31 11.46
CA MET A 99 8.89 8.19 11.86
C MET A 99 7.41 8.59 11.78
N ASN A 100 7.05 9.78 12.24
CA ASN A 100 5.66 10.26 12.19
C ASN A 100 5.19 10.45 10.74
N LEU A 101 6.05 10.95 9.86
CA LEU A 101 5.79 11.06 8.42
C LEU A 101 5.60 9.68 7.77
N LEU A 102 6.45 8.72 8.10
CA LEU A 102 6.34 7.36 7.60
C LEU A 102 5.03 6.71 8.03
N VAL A 103 4.66 6.86 9.31
CA VAL A 103 3.39 6.37 9.85
C VAL A 103 2.20 7.04 9.15
N LEU A 104 2.22 8.36 8.99
CA LEU A 104 1.19 9.09 8.25
C LEU A 104 1.03 8.54 6.83
N ARG A 105 2.13 8.34 6.10
CA ARG A 105 2.10 7.77 4.75
C ARG A 105 1.54 6.35 4.75
N ALA A 106 1.94 5.51 5.70
CA ALA A 106 1.40 4.17 5.85
C ALA A 106 -0.12 4.19 6.02
N PHE A 107 -0.64 5.07 6.87
CA PHE A 107 -2.08 5.27 7.02
C PHE A 107 -2.75 5.76 5.72
N LEU A 108 -2.20 6.79 5.09
CA LEU A 108 -2.74 7.36 3.85
C LEU A 108 -2.78 6.33 2.71
N PHE A 109 -1.73 5.53 2.56
CA PHE A 109 -1.70 4.45 1.57
C PHE A 109 -2.64 3.30 1.93
N ALA A 110 -2.81 2.97 3.22
CA ALA A 110 -3.71 1.91 3.68
C ALA A 110 -5.21 2.23 3.45
N ILE A 111 -5.58 3.50 3.26
CA ILE A 111 -6.96 3.89 2.88
C ILE A 111 -7.39 3.20 1.58
N TYR A 112 -6.50 3.11 0.58
CA TYR A 112 -6.81 2.49 -0.71
C TYR A 112 -7.19 1.01 -0.58
N PRO A 113 -6.33 0.11 -0.05
CA PRO A 113 -6.67 -1.30 0.10
C PRO A 113 -7.87 -1.51 1.03
N LEU A 114 -8.06 -0.68 2.05
CA LEU A 114 -9.23 -0.74 2.92
C LEU A 114 -10.53 -0.42 2.15
N MET A 115 -10.55 0.66 1.38
CA MET A 115 -11.71 1.07 0.59
C MET A 115 -12.10 0.02 -0.45
N PHE A 116 -11.11 -0.57 -1.12
CA PHE A 116 -11.35 -1.66 -2.07
C PHE A 116 -11.80 -2.96 -1.38
N ALA A 117 -11.29 -3.25 -0.18
CA ALA A 117 -11.73 -4.39 0.61
C ALA A 117 -13.20 -4.25 1.04
N VAL A 118 -13.60 -3.10 1.58
CA VAL A 118 -14.99 -2.80 1.94
C VAL A 118 -15.89 -2.85 0.70
N ARG A 119 -15.43 -2.30 -0.43
CA ARG A 119 -16.18 -2.33 -1.69
C ARG A 119 -16.44 -3.76 -2.16
N ARG A 120 -15.43 -4.63 -2.03
CA ARG A 120 -15.50 -6.05 -2.36
C ARG A 120 -16.52 -6.77 -1.48
N LEU A 121 -16.47 -6.57 -0.15
CA LEU A 121 -17.47 -7.14 0.76
C LEU A 121 -18.89 -6.74 0.40
N LYS A 122 -19.12 -5.44 0.18
CA LYS A 122 -20.43 -4.91 -0.23
C LYS A 122 -20.89 -5.48 -1.57
N ALA A 123 -19.97 -5.70 -2.52
CA ALA A 123 -20.31 -6.29 -3.81
C ALA A 123 -20.65 -7.78 -3.72
N GLN A 124 -20.14 -8.48 -2.71
CA GLN A 124 -20.39 -9.90 -2.44
C GLN A 124 -21.57 -10.13 -1.49
N GLY A 125 -22.19 -9.07 -0.98
CA GLY A 125 -23.30 -9.17 -0.01
C GLY A 125 -22.87 -9.72 1.35
N MET A 126 -21.58 -9.66 1.68
CA MET A 126 -21.07 -10.14 2.97
C MET A 126 -21.20 -9.05 4.04
N ALA A 127 -21.42 -9.47 5.29
CA ALA A 127 -21.43 -8.56 6.43
C ALA A 127 -20.07 -7.87 6.59
N LEU A 128 -20.05 -6.63 7.05
CA LEU A 128 -18.82 -5.91 7.37
C LEU A 128 -18.47 -6.14 8.84
N ASN A 129 -17.48 -6.99 9.09
CA ASN A 129 -16.89 -7.22 10.41
C ASN A 129 -15.37 -7.49 10.28
N ARG A 130 -14.67 -7.62 11.41
CA ARG A 130 -13.21 -7.79 11.44
C ARG A 130 -12.74 -9.02 10.65
N ASP A 131 -13.46 -10.13 10.79
CA ASP A 131 -13.07 -11.41 10.18
C ASP A 131 -13.27 -11.41 8.67
N THR A 132 -14.44 -10.94 8.23
CA THR A 132 -14.76 -10.79 6.80
C THR A 132 -13.86 -9.78 6.10
N LEU A 133 -13.44 -8.71 6.78
CA LEU A 133 -12.58 -7.67 6.22
C LEU A 133 -11.12 -8.09 6.07
N ARG A 134 -10.61 -8.95 6.98
CA ARG A 134 -9.20 -9.37 6.99
C ARG A 134 -8.77 -9.94 5.62
N ARG A 135 -9.55 -10.87 5.08
CA ARG A 135 -9.25 -11.54 3.81
C ARG A 135 -9.14 -10.59 2.61
N PRO A 136 -10.16 -9.78 2.28
CA PRO A 136 -10.05 -8.82 1.19
C PRO A 136 -9.01 -7.73 1.46
N PHE A 137 -8.82 -7.28 2.69
CA PHE A 137 -7.79 -6.28 3.02
C PHE A 137 -6.38 -6.80 2.73
N TYR A 138 -6.06 -8.02 3.16
CA TYR A 138 -4.76 -8.65 2.94
C TYR A 138 -4.45 -8.79 1.45
N ALA A 139 -5.42 -9.26 0.66
CA ALA A 139 -5.24 -9.35 -0.79
C ALA A 139 -4.93 -7.97 -1.40
N GLN A 140 -5.63 -6.93 -0.95
CA GLN A 140 -5.46 -5.57 -1.46
C GLN A 140 -4.10 -4.95 -1.10
N CYS A 141 -3.52 -5.31 0.05
CA CYS A 141 -2.17 -4.86 0.42
C CYS A 141 -1.09 -5.31 -0.57
N TYR A 142 -1.23 -6.49 -1.19
CA TYR A 142 -0.29 -6.89 -2.26
C TYR A 142 -0.35 -5.92 -3.43
N ILE A 143 -1.53 -5.58 -3.93
CA ILE A 143 -1.65 -4.68 -5.10
C ILE A 143 -1.25 -3.24 -4.74
N ALA A 144 -1.55 -2.81 -3.51
CA ALA A 144 -1.17 -1.49 -3.02
C ALA A 144 0.35 -1.31 -2.88
N GLY A 145 1.10 -2.37 -2.56
CA GLY A 145 2.56 -2.30 -2.38
C GLY A 145 3.30 -1.68 -3.58
N PRO A 146 3.31 -2.31 -4.76
CA PRO A 146 4.00 -1.78 -5.93
C PRO A 146 3.52 -0.38 -6.32
N ALA A 147 2.20 -0.12 -6.19
CA ALA A 147 1.65 1.20 -6.46
C ALA A 147 2.22 2.25 -5.50
N ALA A 148 2.34 1.95 -4.20
CA ALA A 148 2.93 2.85 -3.22
C ALA A 148 4.41 3.15 -3.53
N LEU A 149 5.20 2.15 -3.94
CA LEU A 149 6.59 2.35 -4.33
C LEU A 149 6.71 3.30 -5.53
N VAL A 150 5.96 3.00 -6.59
CA VAL A 150 6.08 3.72 -7.86
C VAL A 150 5.53 5.14 -7.73
N LEU A 151 4.43 5.32 -6.99
CA LEU A 151 3.90 6.66 -6.69
C LEU A 151 4.84 7.48 -5.81
N GLY A 152 5.50 6.85 -4.85
CA GLY A 152 6.51 7.52 -4.03
C GLY A 152 7.72 7.96 -4.86
N ILE A 153 8.22 7.12 -5.76
CA ILE A 153 9.29 7.49 -6.71
C ILE A 153 8.82 8.61 -7.65
N ALA A 154 7.61 8.53 -8.21
CA ALA A 154 7.05 9.58 -9.05
C ALA A 154 6.96 10.92 -8.29
N SER A 155 6.59 10.89 -7.01
CA SER A 155 6.55 12.06 -6.14
C SER A 155 7.94 12.70 -5.95
N ILE A 156 9.00 11.89 -5.83
CA ILE A 156 10.39 12.37 -5.77
C ILE A 156 10.77 13.03 -7.10
N LEU A 157 10.49 12.37 -8.23
CA LEU A 157 10.81 12.90 -9.57
C LEU A 157 10.12 14.24 -9.85
N ALA A 158 8.85 14.39 -9.42
CA ALA A 158 8.10 15.63 -9.58
C ALA A 158 8.73 16.83 -8.85
N ARG A 159 9.56 16.58 -7.82
CA ARG A 159 10.22 17.62 -7.02
C ARG A 159 11.60 18.03 -7.53
N LEU A 160 12.12 17.37 -8.57
CA LEU A 160 13.45 17.66 -9.13
C LEU A 160 13.54 19.02 -9.87
N GLY A 161 12.46 19.81 -9.95
CA GLY A 161 12.46 21.19 -10.47
C GLY A 161 12.51 21.31 -12.00
N ASP A 162 12.71 20.21 -12.72
CA ASP A 162 12.73 20.15 -14.17
C ASP A 162 11.36 19.75 -14.75
N VAL A 163 10.93 20.42 -15.82
CA VAL A 163 9.64 20.16 -16.48
C VAL A 163 9.58 18.76 -17.07
N GLY A 164 10.68 18.25 -17.61
CA GLY A 164 10.77 16.89 -18.13
C GLY A 164 10.57 15.84 -17.04
N TRP A 165 11.22 16.02 -15.88
CA TRP A 165 10.99 15.13 -14.72
C TRP A 165 9.56 15.22 -14.16
N ALA A 166 8.96 16.41 -14.16
CA ALA A 166 7.55 16.58 -13.78
C ALA A 166 6.59 15.87 -14.73
N ILE A 167 6.82 15.94 -16.05
CA ILE A 167 6.02 15.20 -17.05
C ILE A 167 6.22 13.69 -16.87
N ALA A 168 7.46 13.24 -16.68
CA ALA A 168 7.75 11.82 -16.44
C ALA A 168 7.04 11.30 -15.18
N ALA A 169 7.07 12.06 -14.09
CA ALA A 169 6.35 11.75 -12.85
C ALA A 169 4.84 11.63 -13.09
N LEU A 170 4.23 12.57 -13.82
CA LEU A 170 2.83 12.55 -14.16
C LEU A 170 2.46 11.30 -14.98
N VAL A 171 3.27 10.97 -16.00
CA VAL A 171 3.07 9.77 -16.82
C VAL A 171 3.14 8.51 -15.97
N ILE A 172 4.16 8.39 -15.10
CA ILE A 172 4.33 7.24 -14.19
C ILE A 172 3.12 7.12 -13.25
N MET A 173 2.65 8.24 -12.70
CA MET A 173 1.46 8.27 -11.84
C MET A 173 0.21 7.78 -12.57
N LEU A 174 -0.06 8.28 -13.78
CA LEU A 174 -1.20 7.87 -14.59
C LEU A 174 -1.14 6.39 -15.00
N LEU A 175 0.04 5.89 -15.37
CA LEU A 175 0.24 4.47 -15.67
C LEU A 175 0.00 3.59 -14.45
N THR A 176 0.47 4.01 -13.28
CA THR A 176 0.29 3.27 -12.02
C THR A 176 -1.16 3.21 -11.59
N VAL A 177 -1.87 4.34 -11.65
CA VAL A 177 -3.31 4.40 -11.37
C VAL A 177 -4.08 3.53 -12.38
N SER A 178 -3.75 3.61 -13.66
CA SER A 178 -4.38 2.79 -14.71
C SER A 178 -4.15 1.29 -14.49
N TRP A 179 -2.93 0.90 -14.11
CA TRP A 179 -2.57 -0.49 -13.77
C TRP A 179 -3.39 -0.98 -12.57
N TYR A 180 -3.44 -0.19 -11.49
CA TYR A 180 -4.19 -0.50 -10.28
C TYR A 180 -5.69 -0.66 -10.58
N LEU A 181 -6.31 0.31 -11.27
CA LEU A 181 -7.72 0.26 -11.65
C LEU A 181 -8.04 -0.92 -12.57
N ARG A 182 -7.14 -1.27 -13.49
CA ARG A 182 -7.30 -2.43 -14.37
C ARG A 182 -7.38 -3.73 -13.57
N ILE A 183 -6.46 -3.92 -12.62
CA ILE A 183 -6.43 -5.10 -11.74
C ILE A 183 -7.72 -5.20 -10.93
N GLU A 184 -8.11 -4.11 -10.27
CA GLU A 184 -9.32 -4.06 -9.46
C GLU A 184 -10.58 -4.30 -10.29
N THR A 185 -10.65 -3.78 -11.51
CA THR A 185 -11.77 -4.01 -12.42
C THR A 185 -11.86 -5.49 -12.84
N ILE A 186 -10.74 -6.11 -13.20
CA ILE A 186 -10.67 -7.53 -13.56
C ILE A 186 -11.08 -8.40 -12.36
N TRP A 187 -10.53 -8.08 -11.18
CA TRP A 187 -10.81 -8.82 -9.95
C TRP A 187 -12.28 -8.73 -9.55
N LEU A 188 -12.85 -7.52 -9.50
CA LEU A 188 -14.25 -7.29 -9.18
C LEU A 188 -15.19 -7.98 -10.17
N ARG A 189 -14.87 -7.94 -11.46
CA ARG A 189 -15.62 -8.67 -12.50
C ARG A 189 -15.55 -10.18 -12.28
N SER A 190 -14.40 -10.74 -11.89
CA SER A 190 -14.28 -12.18 -11.66
C SER A 190 -15.09 -12.70 -10.47
N ARG A 191 -15.47 -11.80 -9.54
CA ARG A 191 -16.20 -12.13 -8.31
C ARG A 191 -17.66 -11.62 -8.32
N THR A 192 -18.12 -10.98 -9.40
CA THR A 192 -19.47 -10.42 -9.51
C THR A 192 -20.06 -10.66 -10.90
N ARG A 193 -21.39 -10.72 -11.05
CA ARG A 193 -22.05 -10.85 -12.37
C ARG A 193 -22.09 -9.54 -13.18
N LYS A 194 -21.29 -8.54 -12.81
CA LYS A 194 -21.34 -7.20 -13.43
C LYS A 194 -20.63 -7.17 -14.78
N SER A 195 -21.12 -6.33 -15.69
CA SER A 195 -20.43 -6.02 -16.94
C SER A 195 -19.10 -5.30 -16.68
N SER A 196 -18.16 -5.39 -17.62
CA SER A 196 -16.85 -4.73 -17.51
C SER A 196 -16.95 -3.23 -17.22
N TRP A 197 -17.91 -2.55 -17.86
CA TRP A 197 -18.15 -1.12 -17.67
C TRP A 197 -18.68 -0.79 -16.27
N ALA A 198 -19.64 -1.58 -15.77
CA ALA A 198 -20.19 -1.38 -14.44
C ALA A 198 -19.15 -1.64 -13.34
N SER A 199 -18.27 -2.63 -13.55
CA SER A 199 -17.12 -2.88 -12.68
C SER A 199 -16.11 -1.73 -12.72
N PHE A 200 -15.75 -1.24 -13.91
CA PHE A 200 -14.83 -0.12 -14.07
C PHE A 200 -15.34 1.15 -13.39
N ARG A 201 -16.59 1.56 -13.66
CA ARG A 201 -17.20 2.75 -13.04
C ARG A 201 -17.23 2.64 -11.51
N SER A 202 -17.49 1.44 -11.00
CA SER A 202 -17.48 1.16 -9.57
C SER A 202 -16.07 1.31 -8.98
N THR A 203 -15.07 0.69 -9.61
CA THR A 203 -13.67 0.73 -9.19
C THR A 203 -13.11 2.15 -9.24
N PHE A 204 -13.39 2.88 -10.32
CA PHE A 204 -13.02 4.28 -10.47
C PHE A 204 -13.68 5.18 -9.41
N GLY A 205 -14.97 4.98 -9.13
CA GLY A 205 -15.66 5.71 -8.07
C GLY A 205 -15.09 5.42 -6.67
N THR A 206 -14.70 4.17 -6.39
CA THR A 206 -14.01 3.81 -5.13
C THR A 206 -12.65 4.45 -5.02
N TRP A 207 -11.87 4.48 -6.11
CA TRP A 207 -10.57 5.15 -6.15
C TRP A 207 -10.72 6.66 -5.93
N LEU A 208 -11.64 7.33 -6.63
CA LEU A 208 -11.92 8.75 -6.43
C LEU A 208 -12.31 9.06 -4.99
N LEU A 209 -13.20 8.26 -4.39
CA LEU A 209 -13.60 8.45 -3.01
C LEU A 209 -12.41 8.26 -2.05
N ALA A 210 -11.57 7.24 -2.27
CA ALA A 210 -10.35 7.04 -1.48
C ALA A 210 -9.38 8.22 -1.61
N SER A 211 -9.19 8.76 -2.83
CA SER A 211 -8.36 9.93 -3.07
C SER A 211 -8.92 11.20 -2.45
N LEU A 212 -10.25 11.39 -2.43
CA LEU A 212 -10.90 12.50 -1.73
C LEU A 212 -10.71 12.40 -0.22
N ILE A 213 -10.91 11.21 0.36
CA ILE A 213 -10.66 10.97 1.80
C ILE A 213 -9.19 11.25 2.14
N ASN A 214 -8.27 10.74 1.32
CA ASN A 214 -6.84 10.93 1.51
C ASN A 214 -6.44 12.42 1.41
N SER A 215 -6.97 13.14 0.41
CA SER A 215 -6.73 14.59 0.24
C SER A 215 -7.32 15.38 1.40
N GLY A 216 -8.54 15.05 1.85
CA GLY A 216 -9.17 15.68 3.00
C GLY A 216 -8.41 15.41 4.31
N ALA A 217 -7.96 14.18 4.55
CA ALA A 217 -7.12 13.84 5.70
C ALA A 217 -5.79 14.60 5.66
N SER A 218 -5.14 14.66 4.50
CA SER A 218 -3.89 15.41 4.32
C SER A 218 -4.09 16.90 4.56
N PHE A 219 -5.17 17.49 4.05
CA PHE A 219 -5.52 18.90 4.27
C PHE A 219 -5.84 19.21 5.74
N LEU A 220 -6.56 18.32 6.44
CA LEU A 220 -6.86 18.50 7.87
C LEU A 220 -5.60 18.40 8.74
N ILE A 221 -4.66 17.53 8.37
CA ILE A 221 -3.44 17.28 9.15
C ILE A 221 -2.38 18.32 8.84
N LEU A 222 -2.03 18.52 7.57
CA LEU A 222 -0.96 19.43 7.17
C LEU A 222 -1.46 20.87 7.06
N GLY A 223 -2.75 21.09 6.82
CA GLY A 223 -3.28 22.40 6.50
C GLY A 223 -3.20 22.69 5.00
N GLY A 224 -3.89 23.74 4.58
CA GLY A 224 -3.95 24.22 3.20
C GLY A 224 -2.83 25.20 2.85
#